data_AF-A0A2E4N4L1-F1
#
_entry.id   AF-A0A2E4N4L1-F1
#
_cell.length_a   1.000
_cell.length_b   1.000
_cell.length_c   1.000
_cell.angle_alpha   90.00
_cell.angle_beta   90.00
_cell.angle_gamma   90.00
#
_symmetry.space_group_name_H-M   'P 1'
#
loop_
_entity.id
_entity.type
_entity.pdbx_description
1 polymer ?
#
loop_
_entity_poly.entity_id
_entity_poly.type
_entity_poly.pdbx_seq_one_letter_code
_entity_poly.pdbx_strand_id
1 'polypeptide(L)'
;MDPKFLITVGSAFVLQAAGVVWWASTLASEVSHNNFQIQMIAKDVEKNSEFVELWPAGKWGSGSLPSDVKQDLKIERLEMEVQKINGKVFNGSH
;
A
#
# COMPACT_ATOMS: atom_id res chain seq x y z
N MET A 1 -5.07 50.71 44.09
CA MET A 1 -5.31 50.23 42.71
C MET A 1 -6.80 49.99 42.55
N ASP A 2 -7.40 50.42 41.44
CA ASP A 2 -8.83 50.25 41.19
C ASP A 2 -9.16 48.77 40.95
N PRO A 3 -10.09 48.15 41.71
CA PRO A 3 -10.48 46.76 41.52
C PRO A 3 -10.93 46.43 40.09
N LYS A 4 -11.54 47.40 39.39
CA LYS A 4 -11.98 47.22 38.00
C LYS A 4 -10.79 47.02 37.07
N PHE A 5 -9.69 47.74 37.29
CA PHE A 5 -8.48 47.62 36.49
C PHE A 5 -7.83 46.23 36.65
N LEU A 6 -7.76 45.71 37.88
CA LEU A 6 -7.22 44.38 38.14
C LEU A 6 -8.05 43.27 37.48
N ILE A 7 -9.37 43.41 37.49
CA ILE A 7 -10.28 42.46 36.83
C ILE A 7 -10.09 42.50 35.31
N THR A 8 -9.99 43.68 34.69
CA THR A 8 -9.80 43.81 33.24
C THR A 8 -8.45 43.25 32.79
N VAL A 9 -7.37 43.53 33.53
CA VAL A 9 -6.05 42.99 33.20
C VAL A 9 -6.02 41.48 33.41
N GLY A 10 -6.61 40.99 34.51
CA GLY A 10 -6.71 39.56 34.79
C GLY A 10 -7.50 38.80 33.72
N SER A 11 -8.66 39.32 33.30
CA SER A 11 -9.47 38.67 32.26
C SER A 11 -8.79 38.68 30.90
N ALA A 12 -8.08 39.75 30.54
CA ALA A 12 -7.30 39.81 29.31
C ALA A 12 -6.18 38.76 29.29
N PHE A 13 -5.51 38.51 30.42
CA PHE A 13 -4.50 37.45 30.52
C PHE A 13 -5.10 36.05 30.38
N VAL A 14 -6.25 35.80 31.00
CA VAL A 14 -6.93 34.50 30.92
C VAL A 14 -7.38 34.21 29.49
N LEU A 15 -7.95 35.20 28.80
CA LEU A 15 -8.36 35.06 27.40
C LEU A 15 -7.19 34.77 26.47
N GLN A 16 -6.05 35.46 26.67
CA GLN A 16 -4.83 35.19 25.91
C GLN A 16 -4.29 33.79 26.17
N ALA A 17 -4.22 33.36 27.43
CA ALA A 17 -3.76 32.02 27.80
C ALA A 17 -4.67 30.93 27.20
N ALA A 18 -5.99 31.12 27.25
CA ALA A 18 -6.94 30.22 26.63
C ALA A 18 -6.74 30.14 25.10
N GLY A 19 -6.47 31.27 24.44
CA GLY A 19 -6.17 31.32 23.01
C GLY A 19 -4.91 30.53 22.63
N VAL A 20 -3.83 30.65 23.41
CA VAL A 20 -2.59 29.91 23.17
C VAL A 20 -2.79 28.41 23.34
N VAL A 21 -3.50 27.99 24.40
CA VAL A 21 -3.80 26.57 24.65
C VAL A 21 -4.66 25.99 23.52
N TRP A 22 -5.67 26.73 23.07
CA TRP A 22 -6.50 26.31 21.94
C TRP A 22 -5.66 26.10 20.68
N TRP A 23 -4.85 27.09 20.31
CA TRP A 23 -4.00 27.03 19.12
C TRP A 23 -2.97 25.88 19.18
N ALA A 24 -2.35 25.68 20.34
CA ALA A 24 -1.41 24.57 20.53
C ALA A 24 -2.12 23.21 20.42
N SER A 25 -3.35 23.10 20.95
CA SER A 25 -4.15 21.88 20.85
C SER A 25 -4.57 21.58 19.41
N THR A 26 -4.96 22.59 18.63
CA THR A 26 -5.34 22.39 17.22
C THR A 26 -4.14 21.94 16.39
N LEU A 27 -2.98 22.55 16.58
CA LEU A 27 -1.76 22.13 15.89
C LEU A 27 -1.32 20.71 16.27
N ALA A 28 -1.38 20.36 17.56
CA ALA A 28 -1.05 19.01 18.00
C ALA A 28 -1.98 17.96 17.37
N SER A 29 -3.26 18.28 17.22
CA SER A 29 -4.25 17.42 16.55
C SER A 29 -3.93 17.23 15.06
N GLU A 30 -3.63 18.32 14.34
CA GLU A 30 -3.27 18.28 12.92
C GLU A 30 -1.99 17.46 12.67
N VAL A 31 -0.96 17.66 13.51
CA VAL A 31 0.30 16.90 13.43
C VAL A 31 0.07 15.41 13.70
N SER A 32 -0.74 15.07 14.70
CA SER A 32 -1.08 13.67 15.00
C SER A 32 -1.81 12.99 13.83
N HIS A 33 -2.77 13.70 13.23
CA HIS A 33 -3.50 13.20 12.06
C HIS A 33 -2.59 13.00 10.84
N ASN A 34 -1.70 13.97 10.57
CA ASN A 34 -0.75 13.87 9.47
C ASN A 34 0.25 12.72 9.67
N ASN A 35 0.76 12.55 10.90
CA ASN A 35 1.68 11.46 11.24
C ASN A 35 1.02 10.08 11.05
N PHE A 36 -0.27 9.94 11.36
CA PHE A 36 -0.99 8.69 11.12
C PHE A 36 -1.14 8.40 9.62
N GLN A 37 -1.47 9.41 8.81
CA GLN A 37 -1.55 9.24 7.35
C GLN A 37 -0.19 8.85 6.74
N ILE A 38 0.89 9.48 7.18
CA ILE A 38 2.24 9.16 6.71
C ILE A 38 2.60 7.70 7.05
N GLN A 39 2.31 7.23 8.27
CA GLN A 39 2.56 5.85 8.65
C GLN A 39 1.75 4.84 7.83
N MET A 40 0.50 5.18 7.50
CA MET A 40 -0.34 4.33 6.66
C MET A 40 0.20 4.25 5.22
N ILE A 41 0.55 5.40 4.62
CA ILE A 41 1.15 5.47 3.29
C ILE A 41 2.50 4.74 3.26
N ALA A 42 3.34 4.91 4.30
CA ALA A 42 4.62 4.23 4.40
C ALA A 42 4.46 2.71 4.41
N LYS A 43 3.48 2.19 5.16
CA LYS A 43 3.15 0.76 5.17
C LYS A 43 2.66 0.25 3.82
N ASP A 44 1.86 1.03 3.10
CA ASP A 44 1.36 0.63 1.78
C ASP A 44 2.49 0.63 0.74
N VAL A 45 3.41 1.60 0.82
CA VAL A 45 4.62 1.64 -0.02
C VAL A 45 5.55 0.47 0.28
N GLU A 46 5.76 0.15 1.57
CA GLU A 46 6.58 -0.99 1.99
C GLU A 46 5.99 -2.30 1.46
N LYS A 47 4.69 -2.54 1.64
CA LYS A 47 4.01 -3.72 1.07
C LYS A 47 4.07 -3.77 -0.45
N ASN A 48 3.94 -2.63 -1.13
CA ASN A 48 4.04 -2.60 -2.58
C ASN A 48 5.47 -2.89 -3.06
N SER A 49 6.47 -2.37 -2.36
CA SER A 49 7.88 -2.69 -2.61
C SER A 49 8.17 -4.17 -2.37
N GLU A 50 7.70 -4.72 -1.25
CA GLU A 50 7.79 -6.15 -0.95
C GLU A 50 7.08 -7.00 -2.00
N PHE A 51 5.90 -6.58 -2.47
CA PHE A 51 5.20 -7.26 -3.56
C PHE A 51 6.05 -7.27 -4.83
N VAL A 52 6.55 -6.13 -5.28
CA VAL A 52 7.38 -6.03 -6.51
C VAL A 52 8.67 -6.84 -6.40
N GLU A 53 9.29 -6.90 -5.22
CA GLU A 53 10.51 -7.68 -4.97
C GLU A 53 10.23 -9.19 -4.87
N LEU A 54 9.20 -9.57 -4.11
CA LEU A 54 8.90 -10.98 -3.81
C LEU A 54 8.09 -11.66 -4.91
N TRP A 55 7.45 -10.90 -5.79
CA TRP A 55 6.71 -11.37 -6.96
C TRP A 55 7.61 -12.15 -7.94
N PRO A 56 8.70 -11.59 -8.49
CA PRO A 56 9.63 -12.34 -9.35
C PRO A 56 10.39 -13.43 -8.57
N ALA A 57 10.53 -13.29 -7.25
CA ALA A 57 11.15 -14.30 -6.39
C ALA A 57 10.22 -15.51 -6.08
N GLY A 58 8.96 -15.49 -6.53
CA GLY A 58 8.02 -16.61 -6.42
C GLY A 58 7.51 -16.89 -5.00
N LYS A 59 7.75 -16.00 -4.03
CA LYS A 59 7.32 -16.16 -2.62
C LYS A 59 5.79 -16.05 -2.45
N TRP A 60 5.10 -15.39 -3.38
CA TRP A 60 3.64 -15.18 -3.38
C TRP A 60 2.89 -16.06 -4.38
N GLY A 61 3.52 -17.13 -4.84
CA GLY A 61 3.09 -17.89 -6.01
C GLY A 61 3.97 -17.50 -7.19
N SER A 62 4.53 -18.52 -7.86
CA SER A 62 5.37 -18.45 -9.05
C SER A 62 5.18 -17.13 -9.79
N GLY A 63 6.21 -16.27 -9.87
CA GLY A 63 6.18 -14.94 -10.49
C GLY A 63 5.78 -14.90 -11.97
N SER A 64 5.29 -16.01 -12.52
CA SER A 64 4.46 -16.14 -13.70
C SER A 64 3.01 -15.74 -13.39
N LEU A 65 2.42 -14.82 -14.16
CA LEU A 65 0.97 -14.59 -14.09
C LEU A 65 0.24 -15.95 -14.22
N PRO A 66 -0.91 -16.16 -13.56
CA PRO A 66 -1.73 -17.35 -13.77
C PRO A 66 -2.09 -17.63 -15.25
N SER A 67 -2.01 -16.59 -16.11
CA SER A 67 -2.13 -16.75 -17.56
C SER A 67 -0.94 -17.46 -18.20
N ASP A 68 0.29 -17.23 -17.76
CA ASP A 68 1.50 -17.84 -18.33
C ASP A 68 1.52 -19.34 -18.04
N VAL A 69 1.25 -19.74 -16.79
CA VAL A 69 1.17 -21.16 -16.43
C VAL A 69 0.08 -21.88 -17.24
N LYS A 70 -1.05 -21.21 -17.48
CA LYS A 70 -2.13 -21.78 -18.30
C LYS A 70 -1.77 -21.82 -19.79
N GLN A 71 -0.97 -20.89 -20.27
CA GLN A 71 -0.49 -20.86 -21.66
C GLN A 71 0.57 -21.94 -21.88
N ASP A 72 1.53 -22.10 -20.98
CA ASP A 72 2.56 -23.15 -21.05
C ASP A 72 1.93 -24.53 -21.06
N LEU A 73 0.98 -24.79 -20.15
CA LEU A 73 0.23 -26.06 -20.12
C LEU A 73 -0.57 -26.30 -21.40
N LYS A 74 -1.01 -25.23 -22.09
CA LYS A 74 -1.73 -25.35 -23.37
C LYS A 74 -0.76 -25.61 -24.52
N ILE A 75 0.41 -24.98 -24.53
CA ILE A 75 1.47 -25.21 -25.51
C ILE A 75 2.00 -26.64 -25.39
N GLU A 76 2.27 -27.13 -24.18
CA GLU A 76 2.72 -28.50 -23.91
C GLU A 76 1.72 -29.54 -24.47
N ARG A 77 0.41 -29.32 -24.26
CA ARG A 77 -0.62 -30.20 -24.84
C ARG A 77 -0.65 -30.15 -26.36
N LEU A 78 -0.49 -28.97 -26.95
CA LEU A 78 -0.42 -28.82 -28.41
C LEU A 78 0.80 -29.55 -28.98
N GLU A 79 1.96 -29.49 -28.32
CA GLU A 79 3.17 -30.22 -28.72
C GLU A 79 2.98 -31.74 -28.66
N MET A 80 2.37 -32.25 -27.59
CA MET A 80 2.03 -33.68 -27.48
C MET A 80 1.05 -34.15 -28.56
N GLU A 81 0.04 -33.34 -28.88
CA GLU A 81 -0.91 -33.63 -29.96
C GLU A 81 -0.21 -33.64 -31.32
N VAL A 82 0.65 -32.65 -31.60
CA VAL A 82 1.47 -32.59 -32.82
C VAL A 82 2.38 -33.80 -32.91
N GLN A 83 3.09 -34.19 -31.83
CA GLN A 83 3.92 -35.39 -31.83
C GLN A 83 3.11 -36.66 -32.11
N LYS A 84 1.91 -36.78 -31.54
CA LYS A 84 1.03 -37.94 -31.76
C LYS A 84 0.51 -37.99 -33.20
N ILE A 85 0.17 -36.84 -33.79
CA ILE A 85 -0.20 -36.74 -35.20
C ILE A 85 1.00 -37.12 -36.06
N ASN A 86 2.17 -36.56 -35.78
CA ASN A 86 3.38 -36.79 -36.54
C ASN A 86 3.80 -38.26 -36.50
N GLY A 87 3.77 -38.89 -35.32
CA GLY A 87 4.03 -40.31 -35.15
C GLY A 87 3.04 -41.18 -35.91
N LYS A 88 1.76 -40.82 -35.98
CA LYS A 88 0.76 -41.56 -36.79
C LYS A 88 0.96 -41.38 -38.29
N VAL A 89 1.35 -40.19 -38.74
CA VAL A 89 1.61 -39.90 -40.15
C VAL A 89 2.87 -40.60 -40.65
N PHE A 90 3.93 -40.62 -39.83
CA PHE A 90 5.21 -41.22 -40.20
C PHE A 90 5.34 -42.72 -39.89
N ASN A 91 4.64 -43.27 -38.89
CA ASN A 91 4.60 -44.74 -38.65
C ASN A 91 3.41 -45.44 -39.31
N GLY A 92 2.45 -44.72 -39.89
CA GLY A 92 1.29 -45.31 -40.58
C GLY A 92 1.53 -45.64 -42.05
N SER A 93 2.74 -45.41 -42.57
CA SER A 93 3.15 -45.67 -43.95
C SER A 93 4.08 -46.89 -44.09
N HIS A 94 3.78 -47.96 -43.34
CA HIS A 94 4.25 -49.32 -43.61
C HIS A 94 3.13 -50.33 -43.36
#